data_AF-A0A958UHN2-F1
#
_entry.id   AF-A0A958UHN2-F1
#
_cell.length_a   1.000
_cell.length_b   1.000
_cell.length_c   1.000
_cell.angle_alpha   90.00
_cell.angle_beta   90.00
_cell.angle_gamma   90.00
#
_symmetry.space_group_name_H-M   'P 1'
#
loop_
_entity.id
_entity.type
_entity.pdbx_description
1 polymer ?
#
loop_
_entity_poly.entity_id
_entity_poly.type
_entity_poly.pdbx_seq_one_letter_code
_entity_poly.pdbx_strand_id
1 'polypeptide(L)'
;MLNKETIKLGYQQRNELVSHVYSDYNNDEKLLNKKSEWERAVQEHKVTKWIFDLFRDKRDLYGYFENPDDIIKEIRSLIEQSEEKELYEIAGILKLWYDKLRQT
;
A
#
# COMPACT_ATOMS: atom_id res chain seq x y z
N MET A 1 11.00 -0.09 6.29
CA MET A 1 10.92 -1.46 6.84
C MET A 1 9.46 -1.88 6.75
N LEU A 2 9.17 -3.07 6.19
CA LEU A 2 7.80 -3.57 6.05
C LEU A 2 7.14 -3.72 7.43
N ASN A 3 5.81 -3.59 7.50
CA ASN A 3 5.08 -3.83 8.73
C ASN A 3 5.01 -5.34 9.05
N LYS A 4 4.67 -5.68 10.30
CA LYS A 4 4.63 -7.08 10.78
C LYS A 4 3.68 -7.95 9.96
N GLU A 5 2.55 -7.42 9.51
CA GLU A 5 1.56 -8.19 8.74
C GLU A 5 2.07 -8.49 7.33
N THR A 6 2.66 -7.52 6.63
CA THR A 6 3.28 -7.74 5.32
C THR A 6 4.40 -8.79 5.40
N ILE A 7 5.20 -8.78 6.48
CA ILE A 7 6.25 -9.78 6.71
C ILE A 7 5.64 -11.18 6.90
N LYS A 8 4.59 -11.28 7.73
CA LYS A 8 3.87 -12.54 7.97
C LYS A 8 3.26 -13.11 6.68
N LEU A 9 2.61 -12.28 5.87
CA LEU A 9 2.09 -12.69 4.56
C LEU A 9 3.20 -13.18 3.63
N GLY A 10 4.38 -12.53 3.65
CA GLY A 10 5.54 -12.98 2.90
C GLY A 10 6.04 -14.37 3.33
N TYR A 11 6.05 -14.65 4.64
CA TYR A 11 6.35 -16.00 5.14
C TYR A 11 5.30 -17.03 4.69
N GLN A 12 4.01 -16.68 4.69
CA GLN A 12 2.95 -17.57 4.22
C GLN A 12 3.10 -17.88 2.72
N GLN A 13 3.36 -16.86 1.89
CA GLN A 13 3.62 -17.03 0.46
C GLN A 13 4.82 -17.96 0.22
N ARG A 14 5.92 -17.76 0.98
CA ARG A 14 7.10 -18.63 0.89
C ARG A 14 6.78 -20.08 1.27
N ASN A 15 6.00 -20.29 2.33
CA ASN A 15 5.61 -21.63 2.76
C ASN A 15 4.75 -22.34 1.72
N GLU A 16 3.82 -21.62 1.08
CA GLU A 16 3.03 -22.19 -0.03
C GLU A 16 3.88 -22.49 -1.26
N LEU A 17 4.89 -21.66 -1.57
CA LEU A 17 5.84 -21.96 -2.65
C LEU A 17 6.59 -23.26 -2.38
N VAL A 18 7.06 -23.45 -1.15
CA VAL A 18 7.72 -24.69 -0.72
C VAL A 18 6.78 -25.88 -0.83
N SER A 19 5.54 -25.74 -0.34
CA SER A 19 4.49 -26.77 -0.45
C SER A 19 4.20 -27.13 -1.91
N HIS A 20 4.11 -26.13 -2.78
CA HIS A 20 3.86 -26.31 -4.20
C HIS A 20 4.94 -27.15 -4.88
N VAL A 21 6.23 -26.87 -4.59
CA VAL A 21 7.37 -27.66 -5.10
C VAL A 21 7.32 -29.10 -4.58
N TYR A 22 7.05 -29.32 -3.29
CA TYR A 22 6.98 -30.67 -2.71
C TYR A 22 5.73 -31.46 -3.12
N SER A 23 4.71 -30.78 -3.64
CA SER A 23 3.49 -31.40 -4.17
C SER A 23 3.57 -31.71 -5.67
N ASP A 24 4.76 -31.72 -6.27
CA ASP A 24 4.94 -31.85 -7.73
C ASP A 24 4.09 -30.82 -8.52
N TYR A 25 4.09 -29.57 -8.04
CA TYR A 25 3.43 -28.44 -8.69
C TYR A 25 1.89 -28.52 -8.74
N ASN A 26 1.24 -29.29 -7.84
CA ASN A 26 -0.23 -29.44 -7.84
C ASN A 26 -1.02 -28.34 -7.11
N ASN A 27 -0.36 -27.31 -6.57
CA ASN A 27 -0.96 -26.31 -5.67
C ASN A 27 -0.95 -24.86 -6.20
N ASP A 28 -1.01 -24.68 -7.52
CA ASP A 28 -0.88 -23.36 -8.18
C ASP A 28 -1.84 -22.31 -7.62
N GLU A 29 -3.12 -22.64 -7.52
CA GLU A 29 -4.17 -21.69 -7.10
C GLU A 29 -3.86 -21.12 -5.71
N LYS A 30 -3.46 -21.98 -4.77
CA LYS A 30 -3.15 -21.57 -3.41
C LYS A 30 -1.91 -20.69 -3.34
N LEU A 31 -0.88 -21.02 -4.13
CA LEU A 31 0.33 -20.20 -4.24
C LEU A 31 0.03 -18.82 -4.84
N LEU A 32 -0.75 -18.78 -5.92
CA LEU A 32 -1.16 -17.54 -6.58
C LEU A 32 -1.98 -16.66 -5.64
N ASN A 33 -2.93 -17.23 -4.90
CA ASN A 33 -3.70 -16.49 -3.91
C ASN A 33 -2.81 -15.86 -2.83
N LYS A 34 -1.85 -16.61 -2.26
CA LYS A 34 -0.93 -16.06 -1.25
C LYS A 34 0.06 -15.05 -1.81
N LYS A 35 0.46 -15.21 -3.07
CA LYS A 35 1.27 -14.22 -3.77
C LYS A 35 0.51 -12.90 -3.91
N SER A 36 -0.73 -12.94 -4.43
CA SER A 36 -1.55 -11.74 -4.61
C SER A 36 -1.87 -11.04 -3.28
N GLU A 37 -2.16 -11.79 -2.21
CA GLU A 37 -2.35 -11.24 -0.86
C GLU A 37 -1.11 -10.46 -0.37
N TRP A 38 0.08 -11.04 -0.54
CA TRP A 38 1.33 -10.42 -0.12
C TRP A 38 1.67 -9.19 -0.97
N GLU A 39 1.52 -9.28 -2.29
CA GLU A 39 1.78 -8.17 -3.22
C GLU A 39 0.89 -6.96 -2.91
N ARG A 40 -0.40 -7.18 -2.68
CA ARG A 40 -1.34 -6.14 -2.25
C ARG A 40 -0.90 -5.48 -0.94
N ALA A 41 -0.49 -6.27 0.05
CA ALA A 41 -0.02 -5.73 1.33
C ALA A 41 1.29 -4.94 1.21
N VAL A 42 2.20 -5.36 0.32
CA VAL A 42 3.42 -4.60 0.01
C VAL A 42 3.08 -3.26 -0.65
N GLN A 43 2.12 -3.25 -1.56
CA GLN A 43 1.68 -2.03 -2.25
C GLN A 43 1.02 -1.04 -1.29
N GLU A 44 0.12 -1.51 -0.43
CA GLU A 44 -0.48 -0.69 0.63
C GLU A 44 0.58 -0.08 1.55
N HIS A 45 1.58 -0.88 1.94
CA HIS A 45 2.69 -0.38 2.74
C HIS A 45 3.49 0.72 2.01
N LYS A 46 3.78 0.55 0.72
CA LYS A 46 4.52 1.54 -0.07
C LYS A 46 3.76 2.86 -0.16
N VAL A 47 2.46 2.81 -0.49
CA VAL A 47 1.61 4.01 -0.58
C VAL A 47 1.49 4.68 0.78
N THR A 48 1.24 3.91 1.85
CA THR A 48 1.14 4.46 3.21
C THR A 48 2.45 5.11 3.67
N LYS A 49 3.60 4.49 3.36
CA LYS A 49 4.90 5.09 3.66
C LYS A 49 5.09 6.41 2.91
N TRP A 50 4.73 6.44 1.64
CA TRP A 50 4.82 7.66 0.85
C TRP A 50 3.94 8.78 1.43
N ILE A 51 2.70 8.47 1.81
CA ILE A 51 1.80 9.42 2.48
C ILE A 51 2.41 9.92 3.79
N PHE A 52 2.99 9.02 4.59
CA PHE A 52 3.69 9.42 5.82
C PHE A 52 4.87 10.35 5.54
N ASP A 53 5.66 10.07 4.50
CA ASP A 53 6.78 10.92 4.09
C ASP A 53 6.25 12.31 3.64
N LEU A 54 5.14 12.37 2.90
CA LEU A 54 4.46 13.64 2.56
C LEU A 54 4.09 14.44 3.82
N PHE A 55 3.45 13.79 4.81
CA PHE A 55 3.12 14.46 6.08
C PHE A 55 4.40 14.94 6.80
N ARG A 56 5.44 14.12 6.82
CA ARG A 56 6.71 14.49 7.47
C ARG A 56 7.35 15.71 6.81
N ASP A 57 7.22 15.85 5.50
CA ASP A 57 7.87 16.92 4.75
C ASP A 57 7.05 18.22 4.76
N LYS A 58 5.75 18.15 5.08
CA LYS A 58 4.82 19.29 5.14
C LYS A 58 4.56 19.81 6.57
N ARG A 59 5.10 19.16 7.59
CA ARG A 59 5.01 19.63 8.99
C ARG A 59 6.18 20.54 9.34
N ASP A 60 5.94 21.51 10.22
CA ASP A 60 6.97 22.37 10.77
C ASP A 60 7.83 21.66 11.85
N LEU A 61 8.78 22.40 12.45
CA LEU A 61 9.65 21.90 13.51
C LEU A 61 8.87 21.41 14.75
N TYR A 62 7.68 21.94 14.99
CA TYR A 62 6.82 21.62 16.13
C TYR A 62 5.76 20.56 15.79
N GLY A 63 5.69 20.12 14.53
CA GLY A 63 4.74 19.13 14.05
C GLY A 63 3.40 19.69 13.59
N TYR A 64 3.25 21.02 13.45
CA TYR A 64 2.06 21.64 12.87
C TYR A 64 2.12 21.63 11.35
N PHE A 65 0.94 21.51 10.73
CA PHE A 65 0.78 21.66 9.29
C PHE A 65 0.37 23.09 8.98
N GLU A 66 1.28 23.88 8.41
CA GLU A 66 0.99 25.28 8.04
C GLU A 66 -0.11 25.34 6.96
N ASN A 67 -0.07 24.42 5.99
CA ASN A 67 -1.01 24.35 4.87
C ASN A 67 -1.50 22.89 4.66
N PRO A 68 -2.44 22.40 5.48
CA PRO A 68 -2.97 21.03 5.35
C PRO A 68 -3.69 20.80 4.00
N ASP A 69 -4.23 21.85 3.39
CA ASP A 69 -4.89 21.78 2.08
C ASP A 69 -3.93 21.35 0.96
N ASP A 70 -2.64 21.67 1.07
CA ASP A 70 -1.66 21.26 0.05
C ASP A 70 -1.44 19.75 0.06
N ILE A 71 -1.50 19.11 1.23
CA ILE A 71 -1.44 17.65 1.37
C ILE A 71 -2.65 17.01 0.67
N ILE A 72 -3.84 17.57 0.89
CA ILE A 72 -5.08 17.07 0.28
C ILE A 72 -5.03 17.21 -1.24
N LYS A 73 -4.56 18.36 -1.76
CA LYS A 73 -4.38 18.58 -3.20
C LYS A 73 -3.37 17.61 -3.81
N GLU A 74 -2.26 17.36 -3.13
CA GLU A 74 -1.21 16.47 -3.61
C GLU A 74 -1.69 15.01 -3.66
N ILE A 75 -2.41 14.54 -2.63
CA ILE A 75 -3.05 13.23 -2.64
C ILE A 75 -4.07 13.12 -3.78
N ARG A 76 -4.90 14.15 -3.99
CA ARG A 76 -5.88 14.16 -5.09
C ARG A 76 -5.21 14.07 -6.46
N SER A 77 -4.15 14.85 -6.68
CA SER A 77 -3.39 14.79 -7.95
C SER A 77 -2.84 13.40 -8.21
N LEU A 78 -2.41 12.69 -7.16
CA LEU A 78 -1.91 11.32 -7.31
C LEU A 78 -2.99 10.29 -7.56
N ILE A 79 -4.20 10.49 -7.05
CA ILE A 79 -5.35 9.66 -7.42
C ILE A 79 -5.58 9.79 -8.93
N GLU A 80 -5.70 11.03 -9.43
CA GLU A 80 -5.92 11.32 -10.85
C GLU A 80 -4.82 10.71 -11.72
N GLN A 81 -3.54 10.90 -11.37
CA GLN A 81 -2.40 10.30 -12.09
C GLN A 81 -2.38 8.77 -12.04
N SER A 82 -2.86 8.17 -10.94
CA SER A 82 -2.94 6.71 -10.81
C SER A 82 -4.06 6.14 -11.66
N GLU A 83 -5.20 6.83 -11.74
CA GLU A 83 -6.33 6.47 -12.60
C GLU A 83 -5.94 6.58 -14.09
N GLU A 84 -5.26 7.67 -14.49
CA GLU A 84 -4.74 7.85 -15.86
C GLU A 84 -3.77 6.75 -16.29
N LYS A 85 -3.01 6.20 -15.33
CA LYS A 85 -2.04 5.11 -15.56
C LYS A 85 -2.64 3.72 -15.34
N GLU A 86 -3.94 3.62 -15.13
CA GLU A 86 -4.66 2.37 -14.82
C GLU A 86 -4.14 1.63 -13.58
N LEU A 87 -3.51 2.36 -12.64
CA LEU A 87 -3.01 1.87 -11.36
C LEU A 87 -4.13 1.89 -10.31
N TYR A 88 -5.25 1.23 -10.60
CA TYR A 88 -6.50 1.35 -9.82
C TYR A 88 -6.36 0.93 -8.35
N GLU A 89 -5.51 -0.03 -8.04
CA GLU A 89 -5.25 -0.44 -6.66
C GLU A 89 -4.56 0.67 -5.84
N ILE A 90 -3.60 1.38 -6.46
CA ILE A 90 -2.93 2.52 -5.84
C ILE A 90 -3.94 3.67 -5.65
N ALA A 91 -4.72 3.96 -6.70
CA ALA A 91 -5.79 4.96 -6.64
C ALA A 91 -6.78 4.66 -5.50
N GLY A 92 -7.17 3.39 -5.32
CA GLY A 92 -8.06 2.96 -4.25
C GLY A 92 -7.49 3.20 -2.84
N ILE A 93 -6.20 2.90 -2.62
CA ILE A 93 -5.53 3.16 -1.34
C ILE A 93 -5.44 4.67 -1.09
N LEU A 94 -5.04 5.45 -2.09
CA LEU A 94 -4.95 6.91 -1.99
C LEU A 94 -6.30 7.55 -1.68
N LYS A 95 -7.38 7.08 -2.33
CA LYS A 95 -8.74 7.55 -2.09
C LYS A 95 -9.20 7.29 -0.66
N LEU A 96 -8.89 6.11 -0.11
CA LEU A 96 -9.19 5.80 1.29
C LEU A 96 -8.49 6.77 2.27
N TRP A 97 -7.27 7.19 1.96
CA TRP A 97 -6.57 8.21 2.76
C TRP A 97 -7.15 9.62 2.56
N TYR A 98 -7.46 9.99 1.32
CA TYR A 98 -8.11 11.26 1.00
C TYR A 98 -9.43 11.42 1.76
N ASP A 99 -10.28 10.39 1.77
CA ASP A 99 -11.56 10.40 2.47
C ASP A 99 -11.39 10.55 3.99
N LYS A 100 -10.39 9.89 4.58
CA LYS A 100 -10.07 10.05 6.01
C LYS A 100 -9.68 11.49 6.36
N LEU A 101 -8.88 12.13 5.51
CA LEU A 101 -8.40 13.50 5.76
C LEU A 101 -9.51 14.54 5.60
N ARG A 102 -10.53 14.28 4.79
CA ARG A 102 -11.69 15.17 4.64
C ARG A 102 -12.75 15.03 5.73
N GLN A 103 -12.73 13.94 6.49
CA GLN A 103 -13.65 13.71 7.62
C GLN A 103 -13.15 14.34 8.92
N THR A 104 -11.98 14.99 8.91
CA THR A 104 -11.37 15.68 10.04
C THR A 104 -11.60 17.18 9.91
#